data_AF-A0A352KPT5-F1
#
_entry.id   AF-A0A352KPT5-F1
#
_cell.length_a   1.000
_cell.length_b   1.000
_cell.length_c   1.000
_cell.angle_alpha   90.00
_cell.angle_beta   90.00
_cell.angle_gamma   90.00
#
_symmetry.space_group_name_H-M   'P 1'
#
loop_
_entity.id
_entity.type
_entity.pdbx_description
1 polymer ?
#
loop_
_entity_poly.entity_id
_entity_poly.type
_entity_poly.pdbx_seq_one_letter_code
_entity_poly.pdbx_strand_id
1 'polypeptide(L)' 'MSSVLKGIAIRDSSRAPMQQLEYADVSMQQGIVGDARGGSRKRQVTILSEQDWTAVCEELKAPLHWSLRRANFLISDI' A
#
# COMPACT_ATOMS: atom_id res chain seq x y z
N MET A 1 13.60 -15.00 8.56
CA MET A 1 12.62 -14.00 9.01
C MET A 1 11.44 -14.06 8.06
N SER A 2 10.21 -14.02 8.58
CA SER A 2 8.98 -14.04 7.77
C SER A 2 8.27 -12.71 7.97
N SER A 3 7.89 -12.05 6.88
CA SER A 3 7.03 -10.88 6.92
C SER A 3 5.57 -11.28 6.74
N VAL A 4 4.63 -10.40 7.15
CA VAL A 4 3.20 -10.66 7.03
C VAL A 4 2.51 -9.52 6.28
N LEU A 5 1.66 -9.86 5.32
CA LEU A 5 0.80 -8.90 4.62
C LEU A 5 -0.39 -8.53 5.51
N LYS A 6 -0.41 -7.27 5.97
CA LYS A 6 -1.42 -6.74 6.91
C LYS A 6 -2.56 -6.01 6.22
N GLY A 7 -2.34 -5.51 5.01
CA GLY A 7 -3.37 -4.80 4.26
C GLY A 7 -3.04 -4.61 2.80
N ILE A 8 -4.09 -4.56 1.98
CA ILE A 8 -4.02 -4.30 0.54
C ILE A 8 -4.89 -3.08 0.25
N ALA A 9 -4.38 -2.18 -0.59
CA ALA A 9 -5.15 -1.07 -1.12
C ALA A 9 -4.71 -0.67 -2.52
N ILE A 10 -5.64 -0.16 -3.32
CA ILE A 10 -5.36 0.43 -4.63
C ILE A 10 -5.99 1.80 -4.74
N ARG A 11 -5.70 2.49 -5.84
CA ARG A 11 -6.55 3.58 -6.33
C ARG A 11 -6.83 3.33 -7.80
N ASP A 12 -8.08 3.47 -8.23
CA ASP A 12 -8.47 3.24 -9.63
C ASP A 12 -7.97 4.31 -10.61
N SER A 13 -7.65 5.50 -10.11
CA SER A 13 -7.25 6.64 -10.94
C SER A 13 -6.31 7.61 -10.21
N SER A 14 -5.75 8.57 -10.96
CA SER A 14 -4.84 9.56 -10.41
C SER A 14 -5.54 10.40 -9.35
N ARG A 15 -4.93 10.47 -8.15
CA ARG A 15 -5.44 11.22 -6.97
C ARG A 15 -6.75 10.71 -6.36
N ALA A 16 -7.35 9.63 -6.89
CA ALA A 16 -8.50 9.00 -6.25
C ALA A 16 -8.18 8.53 -4.82
N PRO A 17 -9.22 8.40 -3.96
CA PRO A 17 -9.11 7.75 -2.66
C PRO A 17 -8.52 6.35 -2.76
N MET A 18 -7.85 5.91 -1.69
CA MET A 18 -7.39 4.52 -1.60
C MET A 18 -8.56 3.62 -1.22
N GLN A 19 -8.69 2.49 -1.91
CA GLN A 19 -9.71 1.47 -1.71
C GLN A 19 -9.04 0.24 -1.11
N GLN A 20 -9.50 -0.21 0.07
CA GLN A 20 -9.00 -1.43 0.67
C GLN A 20 -9.56 -2.66 -0.02
N LEU A 21 -8.73 -3.69 -0.15
CA LEU A 21 -9.09 -4.97 -0.74
C LEU A 21 -8.69 -6.10 0.20
N GLU A 22 -9.39 -7.24 0.08
CA GLU A 22 -9.00 -8.50 0.74
C GLU A 22 -8.00 -9.28 -0.12
N TYR A 23 -8.13 -9.17 -1.44
CA TYR A 23 -7.31 -9.88 -2.43
C TYR A 23 -6.96 -8.94 -3.59
N ALA A 24 -5.84 -9.20 -4.24
CA ALA A 24 -5.44 -8.47 -5.44
C ALA A 24 -4.63 -9.36 -6.38
N ASP A 25 -4.91 -9.25 -7.68
CA ASP A 25 -4.14 -9.90 -8.71
C ASP A 25 -2.90 -9.07 -9.07
N VAL A 26 -1.75 -9.72 -9.14
CA VAL A 26 -0.47 -9.08 -9.43
C VAL A 26 0.19 -9.73 -10.63
N SER A 27 0.67 -8.92 -11.58
CA SER A 27 1.44 -9.38 -12.74
C SER A 27 2.59 -8.44 -13.06
N MET A 28 3.60 -8.93 -13.79
CA MET A 28 4.72 -8.10 -14.23
C MET A 28 4.27 -7.00 -15.21
N GLN A 29 3.26 -7.29 -16.04
CA GLN A 29 2.77 -6.36 -17.04
C GLN A 29 1.93 -5.25 -16.42
N GLN A 30 1.09 -5.58 -15.43
CA GLN A 30 0.10 -4.63 -14.88
C GLN A 30 0.44 -4.17 -13.47
N GLY A 31 1.48 -4.68 -12.80
CA GLY A 31 1.60 -4.43 -11.37
C GLY A 31 0.40 -5.03 -10.65
N ILE A 32 -0.32 -4.21 -9.88
CA ILE A 32 -1.60 -4.60 -9.28
C ILE A 32 -2.72 -4.26 -10.25
N VAL A 33 -3.51 -5.28 -10.63
CA VAL A 33 -4.64 -5.10 -11.55
C VAL A 33 -5.63 -4.09 -10.95
N GLY A 34 -6.00 -3.08 -11.74
CA GLY A 34 -6.91 -2.01 -11.33
C GLY A 34 -6.26 -0.83 -10.61
N ASP A 35 -4.98 -0.89 -10.21
CA ASP A 35 -4.29 0.29 -9.67
C ASP A 35 -3.90 1.27 -10.78
N ALA A 36 -4.06 2.57 -10.54
CA ALA A 36 -3.74 3.65 -11.46
C ALA A 36 -2.26 3.70 -11.88
N ARG A 37 -1.37 3.02 -11.15
CA ARG A 37 0.06 2.90 -11.46
C ARG A 37 0.39 1.57 -12.14
N GLY A 38 -0.61 0.76 -12.43
CA GLY A 38 -0.44 -0.50 -13.13
C GLY A 38 0.24 -0.31 -14.48
N GLY A 39 1.19 -1.18 -14.80
CA GLY A 39 2.00 -1.09 -16.02
C GLY A 39 2.99 0.07 -16.07
N SER A 40 3.18 0.83 -14.99
CA SER A 40 4.21 1.88 -14.93
C SER A 40 5.61 1.30 -15.07
N ARG A 41 6.44 1.85 -15.98
CA ARG A 41 7.84 1.45 -16.15
C ARG A 41 8.77 1.82 -14.98
N LYS A 42 8.35 2.74 -14.10
CA LYS A 42 9.18 3.22 -12.98
C LYS A 42 8.83 2.53 -11.67
N ARG A 43 7.54 2.53 -11.32
CA ARG A 43 7.06 2.01 -10.03
C ARG A 43 5.61 1.57 -10.15
N GLN A 44 5.42 0.26 -10.12
CA GLN A 44 4.11 -0.40 -10.21
C GLN A 44 3.47 -0.64 -8.84
N VAL A 45 4.27 -0.81 -7.78
CA VAL A 45 3.81 -1.15 -6.43
C VAL A 45 4.42 -0.20 -5.41
N THR A 46 3.77 -0.05 -4.26
CA THR A 46 4.30 0.62 -3.09
C THR A 46 4.06 -0.21 -1.84
N ILE A 47 5.10 -0.39 -1.04
CA ILE A 47 5.07 -1.10 0.24
C ILE A 47 5.28 -0.09 1.36
N LEU A 48 4.62 -0.31 2.49
CA LEU A 48 4.78 0.43 3.73
C LEU A 48 5.04 -0.54 4.88
N SER A 49 6.06 -0.27 5.68
CA SER A 49 6.31 -0.97 6.94
C SER A 49 5.28 -0.55 7.98
N GLU A 50 4.66 -1.53 8.64
CA GLU A 50 3.74 -1.30 9.76
C GLU A 50 4.45 -0.62 10.94
N GLN A 51 5.70 -1.02 11.20
CA GLN A 51 6.54 -0.44 12.26
C GLN A 51 6.83 1.04 11.99
N ASP A 52 7.26 1.39 10.77
CA ASP A 52 7.55 2.78 10.40
C ASP A 52 6.29 3.65 10.44
N TRP A 53 5.15 3.11 9.98
CA TRP A 53 3.90 3.85 10.01
C TRP A 53 3.41 4.10 11.44
N THR A 54 3.59 3.11 12.32
CA THR A 54 3.27 3.24 13.75
C THR A 54 4.11 4.34 14.39
N ALA A 55 5.43 4.35 14.15
CA ALA A 55 6.32 5.40 14.65
C ALA A 55 5.91 6.81 14.19
N VAL A 56 5.49 6.96 12.92
CA VAL A 56 4.95 8.23 12.40
C VAL A 56 3.64 8.62 13.11
N CYS A 57 2.73 7.66 13.34
CA CYS A 57 1.49 7.93 14.08
C CYS A 57 1.74 8.37 15.52
N GLU A 58 2.75 7.77 16.17
CA GLU A 58 3.20 8.16 17.52
C GLU A 58 3.77 9.58 17.54
N GLU A 59 4.66 9.93 16.60
CA GLU A 59 5.22 11.27 16.47
C GLU A 59 4.14 12.33 16.25
N LEU A 60 3.15 12.02 15.39
CA LEU A 60 2.01 12.88 15.11
C LEU A 60 0.94 12.88 16.20
N LYS A 61 1.04 11.98 17.19
CA LYS A 61 0.03 11.74 18.25
C LYS A 61 -1.37 11.52 17.68
N ALA A 62 -1.47 10.80 16.57
CA ALA A 62 -2.72 10.54 15.87
C ALA A 62 -2.73 9.11 15.28
N PRO A 63 -3.74 8.27 15.58
CA PRO A 63 -3.85 6.93 15.01
C PRO A 63 -4.41 7.00 13.59
N LEU A 64 -3.57 7.39 12.63
CA LEU A 64 -3.96 7.56 11.23
C LEU A 64 -4.01 6.21 10.51
N HIS A 65 -5.08 5.99 9.75
CA HIS A 65 -5.18 4.79 8.92
C HIS A 65 -4.08 4.79 7.83
N TRP A 66 -3.38 3.66 7.66
CA TRP A 66 -2.21 3.55 6.77
C TRP A 66 -2.49 3.89 5.31
N SER A 67 -3.73 3.72 4.85
CA SER A 67 -4.12 4.08 3.47
C SER A 67 -3.96 5.56 3.16
N LEU A 68 -3.92 6.44 4.17
CA LEU A 68 -3.62 7.87 4.01
C LEU A 68 -2.21 8.10 3.44
N ARG A 69 -1.27 7.18 3.68
CA ARG A 69 0.08 7.20 3.09
C ARG A 69 0.09 6.84 1.60
N ARG A 70 -1.01 6.28 1.08
CA ARG A 70 -1.23 5.87 -0.32
C ARG A 70 -0.26 4.77 -0.80
N ALA A 71 0.07 3.84 0.09
CA ALA A 71 0.79 2.61 -0.24
C ALA A 71 -0.18 1.52 -0.72
N ASN A 72 0.33 0.50 -1.42
CA ASN A 72 -0.50 -0.62 -1.85
C ASN A 72 -0.53 -1.77 -0.87
N PHE A 73 0.60 -2.04 -0.21
CA PHE A 73 0.72 -3.11 0.76
C PHE A 73 1.26 -2.58 2.08
N LEU A 74 0.57 -2.91 3.17
CA LEU A 74 1.09 -2.75 4.53
C LEU A 74 1.70 -4.08 4.96
N ILE A 75 2.98 -4.07 5.34
CA ILE A 75 3.72 -5.27 5.70
C ILE A 75 4.25 -5.10 7.12
N SER A 76 4.06 -6.11 7.97
CA SER A 76 4.79 -6.20 9.23
C SER A 76 6.10 -6.97 9.03
N ASP A 77 7.13 -6.58 9.77
CA ASP A 77 8.39 -7.33 9.91
C ASP A 77 9.24 -7.33 8.63
N ILE A 78 9.41 -6.14 8.03
CA ILE A 78 10.22 -5.87 6.81
C ILE A 78 11.34 -4.86 7.07
#